data_AF-R7ESQ7-F1
#
_entry.id   AF-R7ESQ7-F1
#
_cell.length_a   1.000
_cell.length_b   1.000
_cell.length_c   1.000
_cell.angle_alpha   90.00
_cell.angle_beta   90.00
_cell.angle_gamma   90.00
#
_symmetry.space_group_name_H-M   'P 1'
#
loop_
_entity.id
_entity.type
_entity.pdbx_description
1 polymer ?
#
loop_
_entity_poly.entity_id
_entity_poly.type
_entity_poly.pdbx_seq_one_letter_code
_entity_poly.pdbx_strand_id
1 'polypeptide(L)' 'MAQKIKIEKDKTHVAVLLIEILFEKGLVNRQTYINAKKHTDSHISHSALPAVK' A
#
# COMPACT_ATOMS: atom_id res chain seq x y z
N MET A 1 -8.71 -5.03 -30.35
CA MET A 1 -8.06 -5.85 -29.30
C MET A 1 -8.07 -5.04 -28.02
N ALA A 2 -9.07 -5.25 -27.15
CA ALA A 2 -9.16 -4.54 -25.88
C ALA A 2 -8.15 -5.14 -24.90
N GLN A 3 -7.14 -4.36 -24.52
CA GLN A 3 -6.22 -4.76 -23.45
C GLN A 3 -7.06 -4.91 -22.18
N LYS A 4 -7.24 -6.16 -21.75
CA LYS A 4 -7.93 -6.49 -20.51
C LYS A 4 -7.03 -5.97 -19.38
N ILE A 5 -7.31 -4.77 -18.90
CA ILE A 5 -6.59 -4.15 -17.79
C ILE A 5 -6.75 -5.12 -16.62
N LYS A 6 -5.68 -5.85 -16.32
CA LYS A 6 -5.62 -6.76 -15.17
C LYS A 6 -5.51 -5.86 -13.94
N ILE A 7 -6.64 -5.39 -13.44
CA ILE A 7 -6.70 -4.66 -12.16
C ILE A 7 -6.51 -5.68 -11.05
N GLU A 8 -5.31 -6.24 -10.96
CA GLU A 8 -4.86 -6.95 -9.77
C GLU A 8 -4.43 -5.85 -8.79
N LYS A 9 -5.41 -5.18 -8.17
CA LYS A 9 -5.13 -4.22 -7.12
C LYS A 9 -4.48 -5.00 -5.99
N ASP A 10 -3.18 -4.81 -5.81
CA ASP A 10 -2.42 -5.35 -4.70
C ASP A 10 -3.18 -5.03 -3.40
N LYS A 11 -3.46 -6.06 -2.60
CA LYS A 11 -4.18 -5.92 -1.32
C LYS A 11 -3.52 -4.87 -0.43
N THR A 12 -2.20 -4.74 -0.56
CA THR A 12 -1.37 -3.73 0.10
C THR A 12 -1.76 -2.31 -0.33
N HIS A 13 -1.93 -2.09 -1.64
CA HIS A 13 -2.33 -0.79 -2.18
C HIS A 13 -3.75 -0.40 -1.74
N VAL A 14 -4.68 -1.36 -1.70
CA VAL A 14 -6.05 -1.14 -1.19
C VAL A 14 -6.04 -0.80 0.30
N ALA A 15 -5.20 -1.48 1.09
CA ALA A 15 -5.07 -1.20 2.52
C ALA A 15 -4.56 0.21 2.81
N VAL A 16 -3.57 0.71 2.05
CA VAL A 16 -3.07 2.08 2.20
C VAL A 16 -4.13 3.12 1.89
N LEU A 17 -4.86 2.96 0.78
CA LEU A 17 -5.96 3.84 0.40
C LEU A 17 -7.05 3.89 1.47
N LEU A 18 -7.39 2.73 2.06
CA LEU A 18 -8.37 2.69 3.14
C LEU A 18 -7.89 3.46 4.38
N ILE A 19 -6.62 3.32 4.76
CA ILE A 19 -6.04 4.01 5.92
C ILE A 19 -5.98 5.53 5.67
N GLU A 20 -5.67 5.97 4.45
CA GLU A 20 -5.74 7.38 4.04
C GLU A 20 -7.15 7.95 4.22
N ILE A 21 -8.18 7.27 3.70
CA ILE A 21 -9.58 7.71 3.83
C ILE A 21 -10.01 7.78 5.30
N LEU A 22 -9.62 6.80 6.12
CA LEU A 22 -9.95 6.77 7.54
C LEU A 22 -9.23 7.89 8.32
N PHE A 23 -8.01 8.24 7.93
CA PHE A 23 -7.27 9.35 8.52
C PHE A 23 -7.93 10.70 8.20
N GLU A 24 -8.31 10.93 6.94
CA GLU A 24 -9.02 12.16 6.53
C GLU A 24 -10.36 12.35 7.26
N LYS A 25 -11.04 11.25 7.59
CA LYS A 25 -12.27 11.27 8.39
C LYS A 25 -12.05 11.39 9.90
N GLY A 26 -10.79 11.45 10.36
CA GLY A 26 -10.45 11.50 11.78
C GLY A 26 -10.69 10.19 12.53
N LEU A 27 -10.93 9.08 11.83
CA LEU A 27 -11.17 7.75 12.41
C LEU A 27 -9.86 7.02 12.72
N VAL A 28 -8.76 7.48 12.14
CA VAL A 28 -7.39 6.99 12.38
C VAL A 28 -6.53 8.18 12.81
N ASN A 29 -5.68 7.99 13.82
CA ASN A 29 -4.77 9.04 14.29
C ASN A 29 -3.51 9.13 13.40
N ARG A 30 -2.81 10.27 13.50
CA ARG A 30 -1.61 10.57 12.70
C ARG A 30 -0.51 9.52 12.86
N GLN A 31 -0.31 8.99 14.06
CA GLN A 31 0.73 7.99 14.32
C GLN A 31 0.44 6.67 13.59
N THR A 32 -0.82 6.25 13.60
CA THR A 32 -1.28 5.02 12.92
C THR A 32 -1.15 5.17 11.41
N TYR A 33 -1.52 6.33 10.86
CA TYR A 33 -1.32 6.65 9.44
C TYR A 33 0.16 6.56 9.02
N ILE A 34 1.06 7.19 9.78
CA ILE A 34 2.50 7.18 9.50
C ILE A 34 3.08 5.76 9.56
N ASN A 35 2.67 4.96 10.56
CA ASN A 35 3.15 3.59 10.70
C ASN A 35 2.69 2.70 9.54
N ALA A 36 1.46 2.87 9.06
CA ALA A 36 0.94 2.15 7.92
C ALA A 36 1.69 2.49 6.63
N LYS A 37 1.92 3.79 6.34
CA LYS A 37 2.74 4.23 5.20
C LYS A 37 4.13 3.60 5.22
N LYS A 38 4.83 3.69 6.35
CA LYS A 38 6.17 3.11 6.53
C LYS A 38 6.23 1.60 6.30
N HIS A 39 5.25 0.85 6.80
CA HIS A 39 5.18 -0.59 6.60
C HIS A 39 5.00 -0.95 5.12
N THR A 40 4.24 -0.12 4.39
CA THR A 40 4.01 -0.30 2.95
C THR A 40 5.28 -0.04 2.15
N ASP A 41 6.01 1.04 2.46
CA ASP A 41 7.29 1.38 1.82
C ASP A 41 8.35 0.30 2.10
N SER A 42 8.37 -0.25 3.31
CA SER A 42 9.26 -1.35 3.68
C SER A 42 8.93 -2.67 2.96
N HIS A 43 7.65 -2.96 2.72
CA HIS A 43 7.23 -4.16 1.96
C HIS A 43 7.62 -4.05 0.48
N ILE A 44 7.58 -2.85 -0.10
CA ILE A 44 8.06 -2.57 -1.47
C ILE A 44 9.57 -2.77 -1.56
N SER A 45 10.34 -2.32 -0.55
CA SER A 45 11.79 -2.52 -0.51
C SER A 45 12.21 -3.99 -0.39
N HIS A 46 11.40 -4.83 0.27
CA HIS A 46 11.70 -6.26 0.43
C HIS A 46 11.24 -7.10 -0.77
N SER A 47 10.29 -6.59 -1.56
CA SER A 47 9.82 -7.24 -2.80
C SER A 47 10.65 -6.84 -4.03
N ALA A 48 11.51 -5.83 -3.91
CA ALA A 48 12.33 -5.28 -5.00
C ALA A 48 13.74 -5.90 -5.13
N LEU A 49 14.08 -6.92 -4.33
CA LEU A 49 15.34 -7.64 -4.47
C LEU A 49 15.09 -8.99 -5.16
N PRO A 50 15.36 -9.14 -6.48
CA PRO A 50 15.73 -10.46 -6.96
C PRO A 50 17.03 -10.81 -6.24
N ALA A 51 17.05 -11.96 -5.56
CA ALA A 51 18.26 -12.55 -5.06
C ALA A 51 19.22 -12.78 -6.25
N VAL A 52 20.11 -11.83 -6.50
CA VAL A 52 21.24 -12.04 -7.41
C VAL A 52 22.28 -12.78 -6.58
N LYS A 53 22.39 -14.08 -6.87
CA LYS A 53 23.47 -14.95 -6.40
C LYS A 53 24.56 -15.01 -7.46
#